data_AF-X6BLD7-F1
#
_entry.id   AF-X6BLD7-F1
#
_cell.length_a   1.000
_cell.length_b   1.000
_cell.length_c   1.000
_cell.angle_alpha   90.00
_cell.angle_beta   90.00
_cell.angle_gamma   90.00
#
_symmetry.space_group_name_H-M   'P 1'
#
loop_
_entity.id
_entity.type
_entity.pdbx_description
1 polymer ?
#
loop_
_entity_poly.entity_id
_entity_poly.type
_entity_poly.pdbx_seq_one_letter_code
_entity_poly.pdbx_strand_id
1 'polypeptide(L)'
;MTKCAAPACRNDAPGRHGIFCVDHYFQLPKVYTGLLTRMKIECSRCADADAKKHLDEQLAAYINVVISKLPHPPEARSSQAALDSARRSPTEPAAGASQSQGRLL
;
A
#
# COMPACT_ATOMS: atom_id res chain seq x y z
N MET A 1 23.68 1.73 -3.82
CA MET A 1 22.51 1.13 -3.13
C MET A 1 21.32 1.21 -4.07
N THR A 2 20.44 0.21 -4.09
CA THR A 2 19.23 0.23 -4.92
C THR A 2 18.03 0.75 -4.11
N LYS A 3 17.06 1.38 -4.75
CA LYS A 3 15.82 1.80 -4.08
C LYS A 3 14.96 0.60 -3.69
N CYS A 4 14.18 0.74 -2.62
CA CYS A 4 13.18 -0.24 -2.21
C CYS A 4 12.17 -0.47 -3.34
N ALA A 5 11.83 -1.73 -3.60
CA ALA A 5 10.86 -2.10 -4.63
C ALA A 5 9.39 -1.86 -4.22
N ALA A 6 9.12 -1.58 -2.93
CA ALA A 6 7.76 -1.28 -2.48
C ALA A 6 7.26 0.04 -3.13
N PRO A 7 6.03 0.06 -3.71
CA PRO A 7 5.48 1.24 -4.36
C PRO A 7 5.50 2.47 -3.44
N ALA A 8 5.88 3.62 -3.98
CA ALA A 8 6.00 4.90 -3.27
C ALA A 8 6.98 4.93 -2.08
N CYS A 9 7.71 3.86 -1.80
CA CYS A 9 8.75 3.85 -0.75
C CYS A 9 9.97 4.65 -1.20
N ARG A 10 10.46 5.55 -0.33
CA ARG A 10 11.64 6.39 -0.61
C ARG A 10 12.94 5.82 -0.02
N ASN A 11 12.83 4.81 0.83
CA ASN A 11 13.95 4.22 1.56
C ASN A 11 14.84 3.38 0.64
N ASP A 12 16.12 3.28 0.98
CA ASP A 12 17.07 2.45 0.26
C ASP A 12 16.99 0.98 0.71
N ALA A 13 17.20 0.06 -0.22
CA ALA A 13 17.40 -1.34 0.07
C ALA A 13 18.85 -1.57 0.51
N PRO A 14 19.09 -2.31 1.61
CA PRO A 14 20.44 -2.50 2.14
C PRO A 14 21.23 -3.52 1.32
N GLY A 15 22.52 -3.22 1.10
CA GLY A 15 23.46 -4.14 0.47
C GLY A 15 23.28 -4.33 -1.05
N ARG A 16 24.13 -5.17 -1.63
CA ARG A 16 24.17 -5.43 -3.09
C ARG A 16 22.92 -6.15 -3.59
N HIS A 17 22.41 -7.10 -2.81
CA HIS A 17 21.26 -7.94 -3.17
C HIS A 17 19.97 -7.55 -2.44
N GLY A 18 19.93 -6.39 -1.77
CA GLY A 18 18.71 -5.88 -1.16
C GLY A 18 17.66 -5.52 -2.21
N ILE A 19 16.40 -5.88 -1.97
CA ILE A 19 15.26 -5.56 -2.84
C ILE A 19 14.28 -4.62 -2.13
N PHE A 20 14.04 -4.86 -0.85
CA PHE A 20 13.21 -4.01 0.00
C PHE A 20 14.07 -3.32 1.04
N CYS A 21 13.62 -2.16 1.53
CA CYS A 21 14.20 -1.56 2.74
C CYS A 21 13.96 -2.47 3.95
N VAL A 22 14.66 -2.20 5.05
CA VAL A 22 14.57 -3.00 6.28
C VAL A 22 13.13 -3.11 6.77
N ASP A 23 12.36 -2.02 6.74
CA ASP A 23 10.97 -2.00 7.23
C ASP A 23 10.06 -2.94 6.42
N HIS A 24 10.06 -2.80 5.09
CA HIS A 24 9.25 -3.65 4.22
C HIS A 24 9.74 -5.10 4.18
N TYR A 25 11.04 -5.33 4.34
CA TYR A 25 11.59 -6.67 4.45
C TYR A 25 10.99 -7.43 5.65
N PHE A 26 10.85 -6.78 6.81
CA PHE A 26 10.28 -7.38 8.02
C PHE A 26 8.75 -7.50 8.01
N GLN A 27 8.06 -6.78 7.13
CA GLN A 27 6.60 -6.93 6.93
C GLN A 27 6.26 -8.14 6.06
N LEU A 28 7.20 -8.65 5.27
CA LEU A 28 6.99 -9.76 4.36
C LEU A 28 7.16 -11.12 5.06
N PRO A 29 6.37 -12.15 4.70
CA PRO A 29 6.63 -13.51 5.15
C PRO A 29 8.00 -14.01 4.67
N LYS A 30 8.77 -14.64 5.56
CA LYS A 30 10.18 -15.08 5.31
C LYS A 30 10.36 -15.94 4.07
N VAL A 31 9.34 -16.72 3.69
CA VAL A 31 9.38 -17.58 2.49
C VAL A 31 9.61 -16.74 1.23
N TYR A 32 8.99 -15.56 1.14
CA TYR A 32 9.11 -14.69 -0.02
C TYR A 32 10.46 -13.96 -0.07
N THR A 33 10.93 -13.44 1.07
CA THR A 33 12.17 -12.67 1.12
C THR A 33 13.40 -13.54 0.88
N GLY A 34 13.41 -14.78 1.40
CA GLY A 34 14.48 -15.73 1.15
C GLY A 34 14.62 -16.12 -0.32
N LEU A 35 13.50 -16.38 -1.02
CA LEU A 35 13.53 -16.73 -2.44
C LEU A 35 14.01 -15.56 -3.30
N LEU A 36 13.54 -14.34 -3.00
CA LEU A 36 13.95 -13.11 -3.68
C LEU A 36 15.46 -12.86 -3.60
N THR A 37 16.04 -12.97 -2.41
CA THR A 37 17.47 -12.78 -2.22
C THR A 37 18.27 -13.83 -2.98
N ARG A 38 17.86 -15.11 -2.94
CA ARG A 38 18.53 -16.17 -3.71
C ARG A 38 18.48 -15.89 -5.20
N MET A 39 17.32 -15.55 -5.74
CA MET A 39 17.16 -15.31 -7.17
C MET A 39 17.97 -14.10 -7.66
N LYS A 40 18.04 -13.02 -6.86
CA LYS A 40 18.91 -11.86 -7.17
C LYS A 40 20.40 -12.19 -7.10
N ILE A 41 20.81 -13.13 -6.23
CA ILE A 41 22.19 -13.64 -6.22
C ILE A 41 22.45 -14.44 -7.50
N GLU A 42 21.54 -15.32 -7.91
CA GLU A 42 21.68 -16.09 -9.15
C GLU A 42 21.75 -15.19 -10.39
N CYS A 43 20.85 -14.20 -10.53
CA CYS A 43 20.94 -13.20 -11.60
C CYS A 43 22.31 -12.51 -11.66
N SER A 44 22.89 -12.20 -10.50
CA SER A 44 24.17 -11.50 -10.42
C SER A 44 25.38 -12.37 -10.80
N ARG A 45 25.25 -13.70 -10.70
CA ARG A 45 26.29 -14.67 -11.02
C ARG A 45 26.17 -15.23 -12.44
N CYS A 46 25.01 -15.07 -13.06
CA CYS A 46 24.75 -15.54 -14.41
C CYS A 46 25.60 -14.77 -15.44
N ALA A 47 26.52 -15.48 -16.10
CA ALA A 47 27.40 -14.92 -17.13
C ALA A 47 26.76 -14.93 -18.53
N ASP A 48 25.84 -15.87 -18.76
CA ASP A 48 25.11 -15.98 -20.03
C ASP A 48 24.05 -14.88 -20.14
N ALA A 49 24.07 -14.13 -21.24
CA ALA A 49 23.24 -12.94 -21.40
C ALA A 49 21.75 -13.26 -21.52
N ASP A 50 21.41 -14.32 -22.25
CA ASP A 50 20.03 -14.72 -22.50
C ASP A 50 19.39 -15.33 -21.25
N ALA A 51 20.11 -16.22 -20.58
CA ALA A 51 19.69 -16.79 -19.30
C ALA A 51 19.56 -15.70 -18.23
N LYS A 52 20.49 -14.74 -18.19
CA LYS A 52 20.40 -13.61 -17.26
C LYS A 52 19.16 -12.76 -17.52
N LYS A 53 18.87 -12.43 -18.78
CA LYS A 53 17.65 -11.69 -19.15
C LYS A 53 16.40 -12.43 -18.67
N HIS A 54 16.34 -13.74 -18.91
CA HIS A 54 15.23 -14.56 -18.47
C HIS A 54 15.09 -14.59 -16.93
N LEU A 55 16.20 -14.71 -16.21
CA LEU A 55 16.20 -14.66 -14.73
C LEU A 55 15.77 -13.28 -14.21
N ASP A 56 16.19 -12.19 -14.85
CA ASP A 56 15.78 -10.83 -14.48
C ASP A 56 14.29 -10.60 -14.73
N GLU A 57 13.72 -11.15 -15.82
CA GLU A 57 12.27 -11.14 -16.08
C GLU A 57 11.49 -11.91 -15.00
N GLN A 58 11.97 -13.11 -14.63
CA GLN A 58 11.38 -13.88 -13.53
C GLN A 58 11.47 -13.12 -12.19
N LEU A 59 12.60 -12.44 -11.95
CA LEU A 59 12.81 -11.62 -10.76
C LEU A 59 11.82 -10.45 -10.70
N ALA A 60 11.62 -9.75 -11.80
CA ALA A 60 10.63 -8.68 -11.88
C ALA A 60 9.22 -9.21 -11.61
N ALA A 61 8.83 -10.33 -12.22
CA ALA A 61 7.52 -10.95 -11.99
C ALA A 61 7.33 -11.35 -10.53
N TYR A 62 8.33 -11.97 -9.91
CA TYR A 62 8.25 -12.39 -8.51
C TYR A 62 8.22 -11.19 -7.55
N ILE A 63 8.98 -10.12 -7.83
CA ILE A 63 8.91 -8.87 -7.06
C ILE A 63 7.48 -8.33 -7.05
N ASN A 64 6.79 -8.31 -8.20
CA ASN A 64 5.39 -7.85 -8.27
C ASN A 64 4.45 -8.71 -7.42
N VAL A 65 4.63 -10.03 -7.43
CA VAL A 65 3.88 -10.94 -6.55
C VAL A 65 4.14 -10.61 -5.09
N VAL A 66 5.40 -10.38 -4.70
CA VAL A 66 5.75 -10.09 -3.30
C VAL A 66 5.24 -8.70 -2.87
N ILE A 67 5.27 -7.70 -3.75
CA ILE A 67 4.66 -6.38 -3.49
C ILE A 67 3.19 -6.52 -3.15
N SER A 68 2.44 -7.40 -3.84
CA SER A 68 1.02 -7.65 -3.52
C SER A 68 0.77 -8.27 -2.14
N LYS A 69 1.83 -8.72 -1.45
CA LYS A 69 1.77 -9.27 -0.09
C LYS A 69 2.14 -8.26 0.98
N LEU A 70 2.61 -7.06 0.59
CA LEU A 70 2.86 -6.00 1.56
C LEU A 70 1.52 -5.53 2.14
N PRO A 71 1.50 -5.18 3.44
CA PRO A 71 0.33 -4.51 3.99
C PRO A 71 0.12 -3.22 3.21
N HIS A 72 -1.06 -3.08 2.58
CA HIS A 72 -1.42 -1.82 1.98
C HIS A 72 -1.44 -0.77 3.09
N PRO A 73 -0.82 0.42 2.88
CA PRO A 73 -1.19 1.56 3.70
C PRO A 73 -2.71 1.66 3.65
N PRO A 74 -3.40 1.93 4.78
CA PRO A 74 -4.84 2.14 4.72
C PRO A 74 -5.05 3.18 3.64
N GLU A 75 -5.67 2.79 2.53
CA GLU A 75 -6.08 3.73 1.52
C GLU A 75 -6.83 4.80 2.30
N ALA A 76 -6.34 6.04 2.25
CA ALA A 76 -7.00 7.16 2.88
C ALA A 76 -8.46 7.04 2.44
N ARG A 77 -9.32 6.60 3.38
CA ARG A 77 -10.70 6.22 3.07
C ARG A 77 -11.24 7.35 2.23
N SER A 78 -11.47 7.00 0.98
CA SER A 78 -11.65 7.92 -0.14
C SER A 78 -12.49 9.12 0.30
N SER A 79 -12.09 10.29 -0.16
CA SER A 79 -12.68 11.63 0.03
C SER A 79 -14.22 11.70 -0.07
N GLN A 80 -14.89 10.61 -0.45
CA GLN A 80 -16.31 10.37 -0.34
C GLN A 80 -16.88 10.67 1.05
N ALA A 81 -16.23 10.28 2.16
CA ALA A 81 -16.76 10.59 3.50
C ALA A 81 -16.76 12.10 3.80
N ALA A 82 -15.71 12.82 3.38
CA ALA A 82 -15.63 14.27 3.52
C ALA A 82 -16.62 15.00 2.57
N LEU A 83 -16.81 14.47 1.35
CA LEU A 83 -17.80 14.98 0.39
C LEU A 83 -19.25 14.70 0.82
N ASP A 84 -19.52 13.55 1.46
CA ASP A 84 -20.85 13.18 1.99
C ASP A 84 -21.20 14.04 3.22
N SER A 85 -20.23 14.30 4.09
CA SER A 85 -20.37 15.27 5.19
C SER A 85 -20.60 16.71 4.70
N ALA A 86 -19.98 17.12 3.59
CA ALA A 86 -20.19 18.45 3.00
C ALA A 86 -21.55 18.60 2.30
N ARG A 87 -22.19 17.50 1.87
CA ARG A 87 -23.54 17.51 1.27
C ARG A 87 -24.67 17.59 2.29
N ARG A 88 -24.39 17.32 3.57
CA ARG A 88 -25.36 17.53 4.65
C ARG A 88 -25.30 18.98 5.10
N SER A 89 -25.93 19.87 4.33
CA SER A 89 -26.29 21.19 4.85
C SER A 89 -27.11 21.02 6.14
N PRO A 90 -26.91 21.86 7.17
CA PRO A 90 -27.80 21.90 8.31
C PRO A 90 -29.11 22.54 7.84
N THR A 91 -30.14 21.73 7.58
CA THR A 91 -31.50 22.25 7.58
C THR A 91 -31.84 22.52 9.05
N GLU A 92 -31.66 23.76 9.49
CA GLU A 92 -32.29 24.24 10.72
C GLU A 92 -33.79 23.94 10.67
N PRO A 93 -34.40 23.37 11.72
CA PRO A 93 -35.83 23.45 11.87
C PRO A 93 -36.17 24.90 12.24
N ALA A 94 -36.78 25.62 11.30
CA ALA A 94 -37.38 26.92 11.54
C ALA A 94 -38.42 26.81 12.68
N ALA A 95 -38.35 27.75 13.61
CA ALA A 95 -39.26 27.92 14.72
C ALA A 95 -40.72 28.03 14.25
N GLY A 96 -41.50 26.98 14.50
CA GLY A 96 -42.96 26.98 14.38
C GLY A 96 -43.59 27.19 15.75
N ALA A 97 -43.90 28.44 16.09
CA ALA A 97 -44.78 28.75 17.21
C ALA A 97 -46.20 28.24 16.91
N SER A 98 -46.79 27.48 17.83
CA SER A 98 -48.24 27.36 17.96
C SER A 98 -48.60 27.20 19.42
N GLN A 99 -49.07 28.31 20.00
CA GLN A 99 -49.83 28.30 21.24
C GLN A 99 -51.17 27.61 20.98
N SER A 100 -51.40 26.48 21.61
CA SER A 100 -52.75 25.97 21.85
C SER A 100 -52.97 25.90 23.35
N GLN A 101 -53.71 26.89 23.85
CA GLN A 101 -54.22 26.92 25.23
C GLN A 101 -55.10 25.68 25.46
N GLY A 102 -54.63 24.80 26.33
CA GLY A 102 -55.44 23.75 26.93
C GLY A 102 -56.36 24.36 27.98
N ARG A 103 -57.66 24.37 27.68
CA ARG A 103 -58.75 24.54 28.64
C ARG A 103 -58.77 23.31 29.55
N LEU A 104 -58.47 23.49 30.83
CA LEU A 104 -58.73 22.51 31.88
C LEU A 104 -59.73 23.13 32.86
N LEU A 105 -60.88 22.43 32.96
CA LEU A 105 -61.85 22.33 34.06
C LEU A 105 -62.05 23.55 34.96
#